data_AF-U5G936-F1
#
_entry.id   AF-U5G936-F1
#
_cell.length_a   1.000
_cell.length_b   1.000
_cell.length_c   1.000
_cell.angle_alpha   90.00
_cell.angle_beta   90.00
_cell.angle_gamma   90.00
#
_symmetry.space_group_name_H-M   'P 1'
#
loop_
_entity.id
_entity.type
_entity.pdbx_description
1 polymer ?
#
loop_
_entity_poly.entity_id
_entity_poly.type
_entity_poly.pdbx_seq_one_letter_code
_entity_poly.pdbx_strand_id
1 'polypeptide(L)' 'MVRELSLRSIVTMVVLTVSLLVLPLVLPPLSPPPLLFLFIPVFIMILLLFLALSPSQAEPNIAVTSV' A
#
# COMPACT_ATOMS: atom_id res chain seq x y z
N MET A 1 -2.12 -22.19 11.84
CA MET A 1 -2.26 -21.43 10.58
C MET A 1 -2.09 -19.91 10.74
N VAL A 2 -1.94 -19.36 11.97
CA VAL A 2 -1.93 -17.89 12.21
C VAL A 2 -0.59 -17.31 12.70
N ARG A 3 0.50 -18.09 12.72
CA ARG A 3 1.77 -17.68 13.34
C ARG A 3 2.53 -16.59 12.58
N GLU A 4 2.18 -16.31 11.31
CA GLU A 4 2.89 -15.35 10.45
C GLU A 4 2.05 -14.12 10.09
N LEU A 5 1.03 -13.78 10.88
CA LEU A 5 0.48 -12.42 10.86
C LEU A 5 1.52 -11.52 11.54
N SER A 6 2.60 -11.23 10.80
CA SER A 6 3.63 -10.27 11.20
C SER A 6 2.93 -9.02 11.71
N LEU A 7 3.37 -8.49 12.86
CA LEU A 7 2.79 -7.29 13.47
C LEU A 7 2.56 -6.16 12.45
N ARG A 8 3.46 -6.04 11.47
CA ARG A 8 3.34 -5.12 10.34
C ARG A 8 2.05 -5.32 9.52
N SER A 9 1.68 -6.55 9.22
CA SER A 9 0.44 -6.92 8.51
C SER A 9 -0.81 -6.58 9.34
N ILE A 10 -0.79 -6.91 10.64
CA ILE A 10 -1.89 -6.59 11.56
C ILE A 10 -2.09 -5.07 11.65
N VAL A 11 -1.01 -4.31 11.84
CA VAL A 11 -1.06 -2.84 11.89
C VAL A 11 -1.57 -2.26 10.58
N THR A 12 -1.12 -2.78 9.44
CA THR A 12 -1.59 -2.34 8.11
C THR A 12 -3.09 -2.60 7.94
N MET A 13 -3.58 -3.77 8.36
CA MET A 13 -4.99 -4.12 8.29
C MET A 13 -5.84 -3.20 9.17
N VAL A 14 -5.40 -2.93 10.41
CA VAL A 14 -6.11 -2.03 11.33
C VAL A 14 -6.16 -0.61 10.77
N VAL A 15 -5.04 -0.08 10.29
CA VAL A 15 -4.99 1.26 9.65
C VAL A 15 -5.91 1.32 8.45
N LEU A 16 -5.92 0.27 7.60
CA LEU A 16 -6.80 0.21 6.43
C LEU A 16 -8.27 0.20 6.83
N THR A 17 -8.67 -0.61 7.81
CA THR A 17 -10.05 -0.66 8.31
C THR A 17 -10.49 0.66 8.92
N VAL A 18 -9.62 1.29 9.73
CA VAL A 18 -9.89 2.62 10.29
C VAL A 18 -10.02 3.65 9.16
N SER A 19 -9.13 3.62 8.17
CA SER A 19 -9.21 4.50 7.01
C SER A 19 -10.51 4.29 6.24
N LEU A 20 -10.94 3.05 6.02
CA LEU A 20 -12.21 2.73 5.35
C LEU A 20 -13.45 3.12 6.16
N LEU A 21 -13.36 3.23 7.49
CA LEU A 21 -14.47 3.63 8.35
C LEU A 21 -14.51 5.15 8.55
N VAL A 22 -13.34 5.79 8.63
CA VAL A 22 -13.18 7.24 8.73
C VAL A 22 -13.43 7.92 7.39
N LEU A 23 -13.01 7.31 6.27
CA LEU A 23 -13.25 7.84 4.93
C LEU A 23 -14.72 8.17 4.67
N PRO A 24 -15.70 7.28 4.90
CA PRO A 24 -17.12 7.60 4.75
C PRO A 24 -17.64 8.53 5.86
N LEU A 25 -17.04 8.55 7.05
CA LEU A 25 -17.45 9.43 8.15
C LEU A 25 -17.01 10.89 7.93
N VAL A 26 -15.84 11.08 7.33
CA VAL A 26 -15.29 12.39 6.93
C VAL A 26 -15.93 12.90 5.64
N LEU A 27 -16.57 12.02 4.87
CA LEU A 27 -17.36 12.40 3.70
C LEU A 27 -18.80 12.71 4.16
N PRO A 28 -19.18 13.99 4.38
CA PRO A 28 -20.58 14.36 4.56
C PRO A 28 -21.41 13.85 3.38
N PRO A 29 -22.74 13.61 3.54
CA PRO A 29 -23.61 13.10 2.48
C PRO A 29 -23.35 13.87 1.18
N LEU A 30 -22.74 13.15 0.23
CA LEU A 30 -22.00 13.65 -0.92
C LEU A 30 -22.87 14.52 -1.84
N SER A 31 -22.97 15.78 -1.48
CA SER A 31 -23.08 16.88 -2.42
C SER A 31 -21.64 17.27 -2.77
N PRO A 32 -21.25 17.56 -4.02
CA PRO A 32 -21.31 16.91 -5.34
C PRO A 32 -20.04 16.02 -5.62
N PRO A 33 -19.98 15.24 -6.73
CA PRO A 33 -18.79 14.46 -7.15
C PRO A 33 -17.61 15.41 -7.54
N PRO A 34 -16.28 15.08 -7.52
CA PRO A 34 -15.60 13.81 -7.86
C PRO A 34 -14.23 13.57 -7.12
N LEU A 35 -14.05 14.00 -5.87
CA LEU A 35 -12.74 13.91 -5.17
C LEU A 35 -12.31 12.47 -4.88
N LEU A 36 -13.27 11.56 -4.69
CA LEU A 36 -13.04 10.12 -4.53
C LEU A 36 -12.24 9.51 -5.69
N PHE A 37 -12.47 9.98 -6.91
CA PHE A 37 -11.71 9.53 -8.08
C PHE A 37 -10.27 10.02 -8.10
N LEU A 38 -9.92 11.08 -7.35
CA LEU A 38 -8.55 11.56 -7.19
C LEU A 38 -7.79 10.82 -6.08
N PHE A 39 -8.48 10.21 -5.11
CA PHE A 39 -7.82 9.34 -4.12
C PHE A 39 -7.22 8.09 -4.75
N ILE A 40 -7.88 7.50 -5.74
CA ILE A 40 -7.38 6.34 -6.50
C ILE A 40 -5.98 6.63 -7.10
N PRO A 41 -5.78 7.66 -7.95
CA PRO A 41 -4.48 7.96 -8.53
C PRO A 41 -3.43 8.37 -7.48
N VAL A 42 -3.80 9.11 -6.43
CA VAL A 42 -2.86 9.49 -5.36
C VAL A 42 -2.39 8.26 -4.57
N PHE A 43 -3.28 7.34 -4.26
CA PHE A 43 -2.94 6.09 -3.58
C PHE A 43 -1.96 5.25 -4.41
N ILE A 44 -2.22 5.11 -5.72
CA ILE A 44 -1.31 4.42 -6.65
C ILE A 44 0.05 5.12 -6.70
N MET A 45 0.10 6.46 -6.73
CA MET A 45 1.35 7.22 -6.74
C MET A 45 2.20 6.96 -5.49
N ILE A 46 1.55 6.90 -4.32
CA ILE A 46 2.23 6.56 -3.06
C ILE A 46 2.78 5.12 -3.12
N LEU A 47 1.98 4.15 -3.57
CA LEU A 47 2.43 2.77 -3.71
C LEU A 47 3.61 2.63 -4.68
N LEU A 48 3.57 3.31 -5.83
CA LEU A 48 4.66 3.32 -6.80
C LEU A 48 5.92 3.96 -6.23
N LEU A 49 5.79 5.03 -5.44
CA LEU A 49 6.93 5.63 -4.76
C LEU A 49 7.54 4.67 -3.73
N PHE A 50 6.70 3.98 -2.95
CA PHE A 50 7.18 2.95 -2.02
C PHE A 50 7.88 1.79 -2.74
N LEU A 51 7.34 1.34 -3.87
CA LEU A 51 7.95 0.28 -4.68
C LEU A 51 9.26 0.74 -5.32
N ALA A 52 9.32 1.98 -5.80
CA ALA A 52 10.54 2.57 -6.37
C ALA A 52 11.64 2.76 -5.32
N LEU A 53 11.26 3.07 -4.08
CA LEU A 53 12.17 3.20 -2.95
C LEU A 53 12.43 1.88 -2.22
N SER A 54 11.69 0.81 -2.55
CA SER A 54 11.92 -0.50 -1.98
C SER A 54 13.24 -1.03 -2.54
N PRO A 55 14.16 -1.51 -1.68
CA PRO A 55 15.37 -2.16 -2.16
C PRO A 55 14.93 -3.37 -2.99
N SER A 56 15.10 -3.27 -4.30
CA SER A 56 14.96 -4.42 -5.17
C SER A 56 16.10 -5.35 -4.80
N GLN A 57 15.79 -6.44 -4.08
CA GLN A 57 16.72 -7.52 -3.85
C GLN A 57 16.94 -8.19 -5.20
N ALA A 58 17.73 -7.56 -6.06
CA ALA A 58 18.31 -8.18 -7.22
C ALA A 58 19.19 -9.28 -6.65
N GLU A 59 18.69 -10.52 -6.67
CA GLU A 59 19.57 -11.68 -6.52
C GLU A 59 20.72 -11.48 -7.50
N PRO A 60 21.98 -11.37 -7.01
CA PRO A 60 23.10 -11.41 -7.91
C PRO A 60 23.05 -12.83 -8.47
N ASN A 61 22.56 -12.95 -9.70
CA ASN A 61 22.75 -14.15 -10.48
C ASN A 61 24.27 -14.35 -10.59
N ILE A 62 24.82 -15.12 -9.66
CA ILE A 62 26.17 -15.66 -9.65
C ILE A 62 26.28 -16.69 -10.78
N ALA A 63 26.03 -16.25 -12.01
CA ALA A 63 26.33 -16.98 -13.22
C ALA A 63 27.38 -16.21 -14.01
N VAL A 64 28.52 -15.93 -13.37
CA VAL A 64 29.78 -15.71 -14.08
C VAL A 64 30.89 -16.46 -13.33
N THR A 65 30.73 -17.78 -13.19
CA THR A 65 31.90 -18.66 -13.11
C THR A 65 32.40 -18.84 -14.54
N SER A 66 33.18 -17.85 -14.98
CA SER A 66 34.12 -18.01 -16.09
C SER A 66 35.46 -18.43 -15.50
N VAL A 67 35.81 -19.73 -15.57
CA VAL A 67 37.14 -20.32 -15.86
C VAL A 67 36.91 -21.80 -16.17
#